data_AF-A0A7C4ZF51-F1
#
_entry.id   AF-A0A7C4ZF51-F1
#
_cell.length_a   1.000
_cell.length_b   1.000
_cell.length_c   1.000
_cell.angle_alpha   90.00
_cell.angle_beta   90.00
_cell.angle_gamma   90.00
#
_symmetry.space_group_name_H-M   'P 1'
#
loop_
_entity.id
_entity.type
_entity.pdbx_description
1 polymer ?
#
loop_
_entity_poly.entity_id
_entity_poly.type
_entity_poly.pdbx_seq_one_letter_code
_entity_poly.pdbx_strand_id
1 'polypeptide(L)'
;MKRLAALVALGALLTAGAASAQMMQSAYNNTIVVTYANGAQSRYHFNADNTFSVRTPDGQTVTGTYAVEGGQICLTPAGGERACTQYVGDKNVGDTWTQTATDGSQITVTLEAGR
;
A
#
# COMPACT_ATOMS: atom_id res chain seq x y z
N MET A 1 -58.88 9.82 4.35
CA MET A 1 -57.75 9.60 5.29
C MET A 1 -56.95 8.38 4.85
N LYS A 2 -55.64 8.38 5.12
CA LYS A 2 -54.64 7.28 4.96
C LYS A 2 -53.96 7.28 3.58
N ARG A 3 -53.07 8.24 3.35
CA ARG A 3 -51.61 8.26 3.66
C ARG A 3 -50.80 7.49 2.61
N LEU A 4 -50.15 8.28 1.75
CA LEU A 4 -48.99 7.93 0.93
C LEU A 4 -47.93 7.29 1.83
N ALA A 5 -47.47 6.09 1.47
CA ALA A 5 -46.25 5.51 2.04
C ALA A 5 -45.19 5.53 0.94
N ALA A 6 -44.27 6.48 1.06
CA ALA A 6 -43.08 6.61 0.24
C ALA A 6 -41.88 6.02 0.98
N LEU A 7 -40.94 5.47 0.20
CA LEU A 7 -39.49 5.35 0.44
C LEU A 7 -39.04 4.38 1.56
N VAL A 8 -38.16 3.44 1.21
CA VAL A 8 -36.69 3.52 1.43
C VAL A 8 -36.04 2.41 0.59
N ALA A 9 -35.41 2.77 -0.53
CA ALA A 9 -34.42 1.90 -1.16
C ALA A 9 -33.09 2.14 -0.45
N LEU A 10 -32.73 1.24 0.47
CA LEU A 10 -31.47 1.30 1.21
C LEU A 10 -30.34 1.00 0.23
N GLY A 11 -29.57 2.04 -0.12
CA GLY A 11 -28.39 1.92 -0.97
C GLY A 11 -27.35 1.01 -0.32
N ALA A 12 -27.00 -0.08 -0.99
CA ALA A 12 -25.86 -0.91 -0.63
C ALA A 12 -24.58 -0.10 -0.85
N LEU A 13 -23.99 0.40 0.24
CA LEU A 13 -22.69 1.05 0.23
C LEU A 13 -21.62 0.02 -0.11
N LEU A 14 -20.88 0.30 -1.19
CA LEU A 14 -19.70 -0.44 -1.64
C LEU A 14 -18.60 -0.37 -0.56
N THR A 15 -18.43 -1.43 0.22
CA THR A 15 -17.44 -1.50 1.32
C THR A 15 -16.01 -1.82 0.88
N ALA A 16 -15.73 -1.89 -0.43
CA ALA A 16 -14.44 -2.33 -0.95
C ALA A 16 -13.27 -1.34 -0.72
N GLY A 17 -13.53 -0.10 -0.27
CA GLY A 17 -12.48 0.91 -0.04
C GLY A 17 -11.98 1.04 1.40
N ALA A 18 -12.65 0.43 2.39
CA ALA A 18 -12.30 0.64 3.80
C ALA A 18 -11.02 -0.11 4.20
N ALA A 19 -10.86 -1.33 3.70
CA ALA A 19 -9.79 -2.23 4.13
C ALA A 19 -8.44 -1.90 3.45
N SER A 20 -8.47 -1.36 2.22
CA SER A 20 -7.30 -0.80 1.55
C SER A 20 -6.74 0.44 2.24
N ALA A 21 -7.61 1.34 2.72
CA ALA A 21 -7.22 2.52 3.47
C ALA A 21 -6.66 2.17 4.86
N GLN A 22 -7.14 1.08 5.46
CA GLN A 22 -6.70 0.61 6.78
C GLN A 22 -5.24 0.12 6.77
N MET A 23 -4.84 -0.62 5.73
CA MET A 23 -3.46 -1.09 5.62
C MET A 23 -2.46 0.07 5.49
N MET A 24 -2.74 1.08 4.64
CA MET A 24 -1.84 2.24 4.53
C MET A 24 -1.72 2.99 5.84
N GLN A 25 -2.82 3.17 6.58
CA GLN A 25 -2.78 3.76 7.92
C GLN A 25 -1.87 2.98 8.86
N SER A 26 -1.89 1.64 8.80
CA SER A 26 -0.98 0.79 9.55
C SER A 26 0.47 1.01 9.13
N ALA A 27 0.76 1.09 7.82
CA ALA A 27 2.10 1.32 7.29
C ALA A 27 2.71 2.66 7.74
N TYR A 28 1.91 3.65 8.15
CA TYR A 28 2.44 4.96 8.57
C TYR A 28 3.26 4.92 9.86
N ASN A 29 3.14 3.92 10.73
CA ASN A 29 3.97 3.83 11.94
C ASN A 29 4.82 2.56 11.97
N ASN A 30 4.94 1.89 10.83
CA ASN A 30 5.53 0.57 10.67
C ASN A 30 6.42 0.55 9.43
N THR A 31 7.08 -0.58 9.17
CA THR A 31 8.00 -0.74 8.04
C THR A 31 7.46 -1.73 7.03
N ILE A 32 7.43 -1.36 5.75
CA ILE A 32 7.22 -2.32 4.66
C ILE A 32 8.59 -2.85 4.22
N VAL A 33 8.85 -4.12 4.47
CA VAL A 33 10.10 -4.79 4.09
C VAL A 33 9.87 -5.61 2.83
N VAL A 34 10.57 -5.25 1.76
CA VAL A 34 10.59 -5.99 0.50
C VAL A 34 11.85 -6.84 0.48
N THR A 35 11.67 -8.17 0.45
CA THR A 35 12.76 -9.15 0.28
C THR A 35 12.76 -9.66 -1.16
N TYR A 36 13.89 -9.47 -1.83
CA TYR A 36 14.13 -9.94 -3.20
C TYR A 36 14.52 -11.42 -3.22
N ALA A 37 14.49 -12.05 -4.40
CA ALA A 37 14.81 -13.48 -4.56
C ALA A 37 16.22 -13.87 -4.07
N ASN A 38 17.17 -12.93 -4.08
CA ASN A 38 18.53 -13.13 -3.57
C ASN A 38 18.66 -12.89 -2.04
N GLY A 39 17.55 -12.65 -1.34
CA GLY A 39 17.51 -12.37 0.09
C GLY A 39 17.86 -10.93 0.48
N ALA A 40 18.25 -10.08 -0.48
CA ALA A 40 18.47 -8.67 -0.23
C ALA A 40 17.15 -7.99 0.17
N GLN A 41 17.22 -6.91 0.95
CA GLN A 41 16.05 -6.23 1.46
C GLN A 41 16.06 -4.73 1.19
N SER A 42 14.90 -4.22 0.79
CA SER A 42 14.57 -2.80 0.82
C SER A 42 13.57 -2.54 1.94
N ARG A 43 13.76 -1.46 2.70
CA ARG A 43 12.89 -1.09 3.83
C ARG A 43 12.22 0.24 3.54
N TYR A 44 10.90 0.22 3.39
CA TYR A 44 10.08 1.36 3.02
C TYR A 44 9.36 1.94 4.24
N HIS A 45 9.37 3.27 4.32
CA HIS A 45 8.53 4.04 5.24
C HIS A 45 7.59 4.93 4.43
N PHE A 46 6.29 4.72 4.63
CA PHE A 46 5.24 5.52 4.00
C PHE A 46 4.68 6.54 5.01
N ASN A 47 4.33 7.73 4.54
CA ASN A 47 3.82 8.81 5.38
C ASN A 47 2.41 9.23 4.95
N ALA A 48 1.61 9.74 5.89
CA ALA A 48 0.23 10.15 5.63
C ALA A 48 0.10 11.34 4.64
N ASP A 49 1.19 12.06 4.38
CA ASP A 49 1.28 13.18 3.43
C ASP A 49 1.63 12.74 2.00
N ASN A 50 1.45 11.46 1.69
CA ASN A 50 1.76 10.87 0.39
C ASN A 50 3.26 10.85 0.02
N THR A 51 4.15 10.97 1.00
CA THR A 51 5.60 10.78 0.78
C THR A 51 6.07 9.38 1.22
N PHE A 52 7.19 8.92 0.67
CA PHE A 52 7.87 7.72 1.15
C PHE A 52 9.39 7.91 1.17
N SER A 53 10.06 7.09 1.97
CA SER A 53 11.49 6.82 1.85
C SER A 53 11.73 5.32 1.79
N VAL A 54 12.79 4.92 1.09
CA VAL A 54 13.25 3.53 1.03
C VAL A 54 14.73 3.47 1.30
N ARG A 55 15.13 2.60 2.23
CA ARG A 55 16.52 2.15 2.37
C ARG A 55 16.74 0.99 1.43
N THR A 56 17.58 1.16 0.41
CA THR A 56 17.90 0.13 -0.57
C THR A 56 18.93 -0.87 -0.02
N PRO A 57 19.13 -2.04 -0.65
CA PRO A 57 20.04 -3.06 -0.12
C PRO A 57 21.51 -2.63 -0.05
N ASP A 58 21.92 -1.70 -0.92
CA ASP A 58 23.25 -1.08 -0.92
C ASP A 58 23.41 0.01 0.16
N GLY A 59 22.38 0.24 0.97
CA GLY A 59 22.38 1.19 2.08
C GLY A 59 22.13 2.63 1.68
N GLN A 60 21.74 2.92 0.43
CA GLN A 60 21.29 4.26 0.04
C GLN A 60 19.86 4.52 0.51
N THR A 61 19.49 5.81 0.56
CA THR A 61 18.11 6.23 0.84
C THR A 61 17.57 6.95 -0.38
N VAL A 62 16.46 6.45 -0.92
CA VAL A 62 15.69 7.11 -1.98
C VAL A 62 14.40 7.65 -1.38
N THR A 63 13.99 8.85 -1.77
CA THR A 63 12.73 9.47 -1.35
C THR A 63 11.82 9.71 -2.55
N GLY A 64 10.53 9.91 -2.32
CA GLY A 64 9.57 10.19 -3.37
C GLY A 64 8.16 10.36 -2.85
N THR A 65 7.20 10.30 -3.77
CA THR A 65 5.77 10.32 -3.46
C THR A 65 5.10 9.03 -3.85
N TYR A 66 3.97 8.71 -3.22
CA TYR A 66 3.17 7.53 -3.55
C TYR A 66 1.69 7.87 -3.66
N ALA A 67 0.98 7.06 -4.45
CA ALA A 67 -0.47 7.06 -4.54
C ALA A 67 -1.00 5.63 -4.53
N VAL A 68 -2.14 5.42 -3.88
CA VAL A 68 -2.92 4.18 -3.97
C VAL A 68 -4.22 4.50 -4.70
N GLU A 69 -4.34 4.04 -5.94
CA GLU A 69 -5.45 4.35 -6.84
C GLU A 69 -5.70 3.19 -7.81
N GLY A 70 -6.95 2.96 -8.21
CA GLY A 70 -7.27 1.93 -9.21
C GLY A 70 -6.84 0.49 -8.83
N GLY A 71 -6.66 0.18 -7.54
CA GLY A 71 -6.14 -1.11 -7.09
C GLY A 71 -4.63 -1.28 -7.23
N GLN A 72 -3.89 -0.19 -7.47
CA GLN A 72 -2.44 -0.16 -7.61
C GLN A 72 -1.82 0.75 -6.56
N ILE A 73 -0.56 0.45 -6.20
CA ILE A 73 0.32 1.36 -5.51
C ILE A 73 1.36 1.85 -6.51
N CYS A 74 1.42 3.16 -6.68
CA CYS A 74 2.32 3.82 -7.59
C CYS A 74 3.33 4.64 -6.80
N LEU A 75 4.61 4.39 -7.06
CA LEU A 75 5.72 5.11 -6.46
C LEU A 75 6.35 6.03 -7.52
N THR A 76 6.62 7.27 -7.13
CA THR A 76 7.35 8.24 -7.95
C THR A 76 8.59 8.69 -7.17
N PRO A 77 9.77 8.06 -7.38
CA PRO A 77 11.02 8.51 -6.79
C PRO A 77 11.34 9.95 -7.18
N ALA A 78 12.00 10.70 -6.30
CA ALA A 78 12.46 12.06 -6.60
C ALA A 78 13.42 12.05 -7.80
N GLY A 79 13.05 12.73 -8.89
CA GLY A 79 13.81 12.73 -10.15
C GLY A 79 13.73 11.42 -10.95
N GLY A 80 12.91 10.46 -10.53
CA GLY A 80 12.68 9.20 -11.23
C GLY A 80 11.31 9.14 -11.90
N GLU A 81 11.07 8.05 -12.65
CA GLU A 81 9.80 7.80 -13.30
C GLU A 81 8.79 7.14 -12.35
N ARG A 82 7.50 7.43 -12.58
CA ARG A 82 6.40 6.78 -11.87
C ARG A 82 6.30 5.31 -12.29
N ALA A 83 6.25 4.41 -11.31
CA ALA A 83 6.03 2.98 -11.54
C ALA A 83 4.92 2.46 -10.62
N CYS A 84 4.03 1.63 -11.18
CA CYS A 84 2.85 1.11 -10.48
C CYS A 84 2.87 -0.41 -10.43
N THR A 85 2.57 -0.98 -9.27
CA THR A 85 2.32 -2.41 -9.08
C THR A 85 0.97 -2.62 -8.41
N GLN A 86 0.46 -3.84 -8.44
CA GLN A 86 -0.77 -4.20 -7.73
C GLN A 86 -0.67 -3.82 -6.26
N TYR A 87 -1.69 -3.16 -5.73
CA TYR A 87 -1.80 -2.94 -4.29
C TYR A 87 -2.44 -4.17 -3.65
N VAL A 88 -1.71 -4.81 -2.75
CA VAL A 88 -2.24 -5.91 -1.94
C VAL A 88 -2.71 -5.33 -0.62
N GLY A 89 -4.01 -5.03 -0.52
CA GLY A 89 -4.64 -4.53 0.70
C GLY A 89 -4.78 -5.59 1.81
N ASP A 90 -5.43 -5.19 2.89
CA ASP A 90 -5.92 -6.06 3.97
C ASP A 90 -4.80 -6.83 4.68
N LYS A 91 -3.66 -6.18 4.88
CA LYS A 91 -2.52 -6.67 5.65
C LYS A 91 -2.39 -5.96 6.99
N ASN A 92 -1.99 -6.73 7.99
CA ASN A 92 -1.74 -6.30 9.34
C ASN A 92 -0.25 -6.38 9.65
N VAL A 93 0.16 -5.71 10.73
CA VAL A 93 1.52 -5.86 11.26
C VAL A 93 1.79 -7.31 11.61
N GLY A 94 2.92 -7.84 11.13
CA GLY A 94 3.31 -9.23 11.23
C GLY A 94 2.94 -10.07 10.01
N ASP A 95 2.09 -9.58 9.10
CA ASP A 95 1.74 -10.31 7.89
C ASP A 95 2.88 -10.29 6.86
N THR A 96 3.05 -11.42 6.18
CA THR A 96 3.96 -11.60 5.05
C THR A 96 3.19 -12.13 3.84
N TRP A 97 3.47 -11.61 2.66
CA TRP A 97 2.83 -12.04 1.41
C TRP A 97 3.78 -11.95 0.23
N THR A 98 3.41 -12.59 -0.88
CA THR A 98 4.13 -12.54 -2.14
C THR A 98 3.48 -11.55 -3.11
N GLN A 99 4.29 -10.84 -3.90
CA GLN A 99 3.83 -9.86 -4.87
C GLN A 99 4.73 -9.84 -6.11
N THR A 100 4.17 -9.45 -7.26
CA THR A 100 4.94 -9.18 -8.48
C THR A 100 5.37 -7.72 -8.52
N ALA A 101 6.68 -7.48 -8.56
CA ALA A 101 7.26 -6.15 -8.70
C ALA A 101 7.07 -5.59 -10.12
N THR A 102 7.41 -4.32 -10.32
CA THR A 102 7.21 -3.62 -11.60
C THR A 102 8.06 -4.17 -12.75
N ASP A 103 9.16 -4.85 -12.43
CA ASP A 103 10.03 -5.54 -13.38
C ASP A 103 9.59 -6.99 -13.67
N GLY A 104 8.45 -7.42 -13.11
CA GLY A 104 7.93 -8.78 -13.24
C GLY A 104 8.55 -9.79 -12.27
N SER A 105 9.50 -9.40 -11.44
CA SER A 105 10.09 -10.30 -10.44
C SER A 105 9.11 -10.60 -9.30
N GLN A 106 9.22 -11.79 -8.70
CA GLN A 106 8.52 -12.12 -7.45
C GLN A 106 9.31 -11.59 -6.26
N ILE A 107 8.62 -10.86 -5.39
CA ILE A 107 9.15 -10.35 -4.13
C ILE A 107 8.30 -10.86 -2.96
N THR A 108 8.92 -10.98 -1.79
CA THR A 108 8.21 -11.18 -0.52
C THR A 108 8.11 -9.84 0.19
N VAL A 109 6.92 -9.50 0.68
CA VAL A 109 6.66 -8.26 1.40
C VAL A 109 6.18 -8.60 2.80
N THR A 110 6.75 -7.93 3.79
CA THR A 110 6.34 -8.04 5.20
C THR A 110 6.00 -6.65 5.74
N LEU A 111 4.91 -6.55 6.50
CA LEU A 111 4.61 -5.36 7.29
C LEU A 111 5.14 -5.56 8.71
N GLU A 112 6.33 -5.04 9.00
CA GLU A 112 7.00 -5.18 10.29
C GLU A 112 6.61 -4.05 11.26
N ALA A 113 6.58 -4.37 12.56
CA ALA A 113 6.27 -3.40 13.60
C ALA A 113 7.40 -2.36 13.74
N GLY A 114 7.05 -1.08 13.85
CA GLY A 114 7.99 0.02 14.09
C GLY A 114 8.71 0.54 12.85
N ARG A 115 9.46 1.62 13.03
CA ARG A 115 10.28 2.34 12.04
C ARG A 115 11.74 2.35 12.46
#